data_AF-A0A6G3MKJ8-F1
#
_entry.id   AF-A0A6G3MKJ8-F1
#
_cell.length_a   1.000
_cell.length_b   1.000
_cell.length_c   1.000
_cell.angle_alpha   90.00
_cell.angle_beta   90.00
_cell.angle_gamma   90.00
#
_symmetry.space_group_name_H-M   'P 1'
#
loop_
_entity.id
_entity.type
_entity.pdbx_description
1 polymer ?
#
loop_
_entity_poly.entity_id
_entity_poly.type
_entity_poly.pdbx_seq_one_letter_code
_entity_poly.pdbx_strand_id
1 'polypeptide(L)'
;MVGTNEVIVIPKIAEVDKTPKAIVAKLPPHGIKNFGNTCYMNSVLQVIRTISELKEAISKNVLEVNTTNEESTEIIIIKTISELFKALDQRSETYENAMLKLIATIETKYPEYAGSIEKGGRPQQDANEFFMRFVSIFKSYLNYQPNQYV
;
A
#
# COMPACT_ATOMS: atom_id res chain seq x y z
N MET A 1 43.72 11.91 44.86
CA MET A 1 42.83 11.88 43.67
C MET A 1 41.43 11.56 44.19
N VAL A 2 40.53 12.53 44.18
CA VAL A 2 39.16 12.41 44.71
C VAL A 2 38.29 11.81 43.61
N GLY A 3 37.80 10.58 43.81
CA GLY A 3 36.85 9.95 42.90
C GLY A 3 35.44 10.47 43.18
N THR A 4 34.87 11.19 42.22
CA THR A 4 33.48 11.65 42.28
C THR A 4 32.53 10.48 42.00
N ASN A 5 31.73 10.09 42.99
CA ASN A 5 30.59 9.19 42.77
C ASN A 5 29.46 9.97 42.07
N GLU A 6 29.45 9.95 40.74
CA GLU A 6 28.26 10.35 40.00
C GLU A 6 27.19 9.25 40.12
N VAL A 7 26.13 9.55 40.87
CA VAL A 7 24.92 8.74 40.87
C VAL A 7 24.24 8.93 39.52
N ILE A 8 24.20 7.87 38.71
CA ILE A 8 23.47 7.85 37.45
C ILE A 8 21.97 7.97 37.78
N VAL A 9 21.40 9.17 37.57
CA VAL A 9 19.96 9.40 37.68
C VAL A 9 19.30 8.83 36.43
N ILE A 10 18.68 7.65 36.55
CA ILE A 10 17.85 7.10 35.48
C ILE A 10 16.64 8.04 35.33
N PRO A 11 16.42 8.67 34.16
CA PRO A 11 15.30 9.58 33.98
C PRO A 11 14.00 8.80 34.17
N LYS A 12 13.13 9.32 35.03
CA LYS A 12 11.79 8.79 35.28
C LYS A 12 11.06 8.75 33.93
N ILE A 13 10.72 7.55 33.48
CA ILE A 13 10.01 7.31 32.22
C ILE A 13 8.75 8.19 32.23
N ALA A 14 8.67 9.14 31.29
CA ALA A 14 7.53 10.05 31.19
C ALA A 14 6.23 9.24 31.11
N GLU A 15 5.20 9.69 31.82
CA GLU A 15 3.89 9.04 31.83
C GLU A 15 3.39 8.89 30.39
N VAL A 16 3.31 7.66 29.92
CA VAL A 16 2.84 7.34 28.57
C VAL A 16 1.36 7.67 28.53
N ASP A 17 0.96 8.63 27.66
CA ASP A 17 -0.44 8.82 27.30
C ASP A 17 -1.01 7.47 26.80
N LYS A 18 -1.91 6.89 27.61
CA LYS A 18 -2.50 5.56 27.41
C LYS A 18 -3.81 5.63 26.62
N THR A 19 -4.18 6.78 26.08
CA THR A 19 -5.36 6.85 25.22
C THR A 19 -5.16 5.93 24.00
N PRO A 20 -6.20 5.23 23.52
CA PRO A 20 -6.10 4.35 22.35
C PRO A 20 -5.48 5.04 21.14
N LYS A 21 -5.79 6.33 20.95
CA LYS A 21 -5.25 7.16 19.86
C LYS A 21 -3.73 7.40 20.00
N ALA A 22 -3.23 7.71 21.20
CA ALA A 22 -1.81 7.91 21.45
C ALA A 22 -1.00 6.61 21.35
N ILE A 23 -1.60 5.48 21.75
CA ILE A 23 -0.99 4.16 21.57
C ILE A 23 -0.88 3.81 20.08
N VAL A 24 -1.96 3.99 19.31
CA VAL A 24 -1.97 3.72 17.86
C VAL A 24 -0.96 4.59 17.10
N ALA A 25 -0.78 5.85 17.51
CA ALA A 25 0.21 6.76 16.92
C ALA A 25 1.67 6.33 17.19
N LYS A 26 1.92 5.55 18.25
CA LYS A 26 3.25 5.03 18.60
C LYS A 26 3.55 3.66 18.02
N LEU A 27 2.54 2.93 17.55
CA LEU A 27 2.74 1.63 16.93
C LEU A 27 3.34 1.79 15.52
N PRO A 28 4.32 0.96 15.13
CA PRO A 28 4.91 1.00 13.80
C PRO A 28 3.84 0.85 12.70
N PRO A 29 4.06 1.38 11.49
CA PRO A 29 3.09 1.28 10.39
C PRO A 29 2.62 -0.16 10.16
N HIS A 30 1.33 -0.35 9.88
CA HIS A 30 0.79 -1.67 9.61
C HIS A 30 1.44 -2.26 8.35
N GLY A 31 2.05 -3.44 8.49
CA GLY A 31 2.70 -4.16 7.41
C GLY A 31 1.69 -4.84 6.47
N ILE A 32 2.20 -5.42 5.38
CA ILE A 32 1.41 -6.21 4.43
C ILE A 32 1.89 -7.66 4.52
N LYS A 33 0.97 -8.58 4.81
CA LYS A 33 1.20 -10.02 4.82
C LYS A 33 1.67 -10.53 3.46
N ASN A 34 2.56 -11.51 3.44
CA ASN A 34 3.05 -12.13 2.21
C ASN A 34 2.06 -13.21 1.74
N PHE A 35 1.63 -13.15 0.48
CA PHE A 35 0.65 -14.07 -0.12
C PHE A 35 1.28 -15.03 -1.14
N GLY A 36 2.45 -15.56 -0.78
CA GLY A 36 3.24 -16.47 -1.60
C GLY A 36 4.04 -15.71 -2.64
N ASN A 37 5.34 -15.56 -2.39
CA ASN A 37 6.28 -14.85 -3.27
C ASN A 37 5.86 -13.42 -3.65
N THR A 38 5.03 -12.73 -2.85
CA THR A 38 4.56 -11.36 -3.14
C THR A 38 5.35 -10.28 -2.41
N CYS A 39 6.51 -10.59 -1.83
CA CYS A 39 7.31 -9.61 -1.09
C CYS A 39 7.79 -8.43 -1.96
N TYR A 40 8.05 -8.67 -3.25
CA TYR A 40 8.37 -7.62 -4.22
C TYR A 40 7.21 -6.60 -4.33
N MET A 41 5.97 -7.09 -4.42
CA MET A 41 4.76 -6.28 -4.51
C MET A 41 4.52 -5.53 -3.20
N ASN A 42 4.66 -6.22 -2.06
CA ASN A 42 4.48 -5.61 -0.74
C ASN A 42 5.44 -4.43 -0.53
N SER A 43 6.72 -4.59 -0.87
CA SER A 43 7.74 -3.54 -0.74
C SER A 43 7.40 -2.34 -1.64
N VAL A 44 7.03 -2.58 -2.89
CA VAL A 44 6.66 -1.51 -3.83
C VAL A 44 5.43 -0.74 -3.36
N LEU A 45 4.38 -1.44 -2.92
CA LEU A 45 3.17 -0.80 -2.40
C LEU A 45 3.45 0.03 -1.14
N GLN A 46 4.34 -0.43 -0.27
CA GLN A 46 4.74 0.32 0.92
C GLN A 46 5.53 1.59 0.56
N VAL A 47 6.42 1.55 -0.44
CA VAL A 47 7.11 2.73 -0.96
C VAL A 47 6.12 3.72 -1.59
N ILE A 48 5.20 3.24 -2.43
CA ILE A 48 4.19 4.12 -3.06
C ILE A 48 3.31 4.78 -2.00
N ARG A 49 2.94 4.05 -0.93
CA ARG A 49 2.11 4.57 0.16
C ARG A 49 2.75 5.74 0.92
N THR A 50 4.07 5.91 0.89
CA THR A 50 4.72 7.06 1.55
C THR A 50 4.54 8.36 0.75
N ILE A 51 4.08 8.31 -0.49
CA ILE A 51 3.88 9.47 -1.36
C ILE A 51 2.46 10.02 -1.15
N SER A 52 2.33 10.97 -0.22
CA SER A 52 1.04 11.59 0.15
C SER A 52 0.27 12.18 -1.05
N GLU A 53 0.98 12.87 -1.93
CA GLU A 53 0.45 13.57 -3.09
C GLU A 53 -0.19 12.58 -4.07
N LEU A 54 0.44 11.41 -4.24
CA LEU A 54 -0.09 10.34 -5.08
C LEU A 54 -1.34 9.70 -4.44
N LYS A 55 -1.32 9.48 -3.12
CA LYS A 55 -2.50 8.97 -2.40
C LYS A 55 -3.70 9.90 -2.51
N GLU A 56 -3.47 11.20 -2.39
CA GLU A 56 -4.51 12.21 -2.54
C GLU A 56 -5.04 12.26 -3.97
N ALA A 57 -4.16 12.25 -4.98
CA ALA A 57 -4.53 12.27 -6.38
C ALA A 57 -5.38 11.03 -6.77
N ILE A 58 -4.99 9.84 -6.31
CA ILE A 58 -5.76 8.61 -6.50
C ILE A 58 -7.13 8.73 -5.83
N SER A 59 -7.17 9.21 -4.58
CA SER A 59 -8.43 9.28 -3.82
C SER A 59 -9.45 10.24 -4.42
N LYS A 60 -9.00 11.36 -5.01
CA LYS A 60 -9.87 12.34 -5.68
C LYS A 60 -10.46 11.77 -6.97
N ASN A 61 -9.59 11.27 -7.86
CA ASN A 61 -10.02 10.77 -9.17
C ASN A 61 -10.89 9.50 -9.08
N VAL A 62 -10.71 8.65 -8.06
CA VAL A 62 -11.54 7.43 -7.88
C VAL A 62 -13.02 7.79 -7.69
N LEU A 63 -13.32 8.97 -7.12
CA LEU A 63 -14.69 9.44 -6.96
C LEU A 63 -15.33 9.86 -8.30
N GLU A 64 -14.54 10.36 -9.23
CA GLU A 64 -15.00 10.88 -10.54
C GLU A 64 -15.28 9.76 -11.55
N VAL A 65 -14.57 8.63 -11.45
CA VAL A 65 -14.67 7.50 -12.40
C VAL A 65 -15.86 6.56 -12.14
N ASN A 66 -16.64 6.76 -11.06
CA ASN A 66 -17.79 5.88 -10.71
C ASN A 66 -19.03 6.00 -11.62
N THR A 67 -18.93 6.67 -12.77
CA THR A 67 -20.09 7.07 -13.61
C THR A 67 -20.20 6.36 -14.95
N THR A 68 -19.33 5.39 -15.31
CA THR A 68 -19.40 4.70 -16.61
C THR A 68 -19.42 3.17 -16.49
N ASN A 69 -20.25 2.51 -17.30
CA ASN A 69 -20.68 1.12 -17.17
C ASN A 69 -19.63 0.03 -17.48
N GLU A 70 -18.39 0.35 -17.84
CA GLU A 70 -17.29 -0.64 -17.94
C GLU A 70 -15.99 -0.04 -17.40
N GLU A 71 -15.54 -0.54 -16.24
CA GLU A 71 -14.28 -0.12 -15.64
C GLU A 71 -13.11 -0.88 -16.28
N SER A 72 -12.11 -0.15 -16.79
CA SER A 72 -10.87 -0.78 -17.26
C SER A 72 -10.12 -1.46 -16.10
N THR A 73 -9.34 -2.50 -16.40
CA THR A 73 -8.57 -3.22 -15.37
C THR A 73 -7.60 -2.30 -14.63
N GLU A 74 -7.05 -1.27 -15.28
CA GLU A 74 -6.26 -0.19 -14.67
C GLU A 74 -7.04 0.55 -13.60
N ILE A 75 -8.29 0.94 -13.90
CA ILE A 75 -9.15 1.64 -12.95
C ILE A 75 -9.42 0.75 -11.74
N ILE A 76 -9.71 -0.54 -11.95
CA ILE A 76 -9.92 -1.51 -10.87
C ILE A 76 -8.67 -1.64 -9.99
N ILE A 77 -7.48 -1.71 -10.59
CA ILE A 77 -6.19 -1.73 -9.88
C ILE A 77 -6.06 -0.49 -9.01
N ILE A 78 -6.30 0.70 -9.56
CA ILE A 78 -6.17 1.98 -8.83
C ILE A 78 -7.18 2.09 -7.68
N LYS A 79 -8.46 1.72 -7.92
CA LYS A 79 -9.48 1.69 -6.87
C LYS A 79 -9.08 0.77 -5.73
N THR A 80 -8.61 -0.43 -6.06
CA THR A 80 -8.19 -1.43 -5.07
C THR A 80 -6.95 -0.97 -4.28
N ILE A 81 -6.00 -0.25 -4.92
CA ILE A 81 -4.87 0.37 -4.22
C ILE A 81 -5.35 1.45 -3.24
N SER A 82 -6.31 2.29 -3.65
CA SER A 82 -6.93 3.30 -2.78
C SER A 82 -7.58 2.68 -1.55
N GLU A 83 -8.35 1.60 -1.75
CA GLU A 83 -8.97 0.80 -0.68
C GLU A 83 -7.92 0.19 0.24
N LEU A 84 -6.87 -0.43 -0.32
CA LEU A 84 -5.77 -1.03 0.43
C LEU A 84 -5.05 0.01 1.31
N PHE A 85 -4.71 1.17 0.76
CA PHE A 85 -4.05 2.23 1.52
C PHE A 85 -4.92 2.75 2.66
N LYS A 86 -6.22 2.97 2.42
CA LYS A 86 -7.16 3.36 3.48
C LYS A 86 -7.23 2.30 4.58
N ALA A 87 -7.36 1.02 4.21
CA ALA A 87 -7.41 -0.06 5.19
C ALA A 87 -6.12 -0.18 6.01
N LEU A 88 -4.94 -0.03 5.38
CA LEU A 88 -3.64 -0.04 6.07
C LEU A 88 -3.43 1.17 6.98
N ASP A 89 -3.92 2.35 6.60
CA ASP A 89 -3.88 3.56 7.44
C ASP A 89 -4.81 3.42 8.66
N GLN A 90 -5.97 2.80 8.46
CA GLN A 90 -6.96 2.51 9.51
C GLN A 90 -6.59 1.28 10.35
N ARG A 91 -5.53 0.54 9.98
CA ARG A 91 -5.13 -0.74 10.62
C ARG A 91 -6.29 -1.75 10.64
N SER A 92 -7.13 -1.72 9.60
CA SER A 92 -8.28 -2.59 9.43
C SER A 92 -7.84 -3.92 8.83
N GLU A 93 -8.36 -5.04 9.37
CA GLU A 93 -8.12 -6.39 8.83
C GLU A 93 -8.64 -6.57 7.39
N THR A 94 -9.50 -5.66 6.91
CA THR A 94 -9.99 -5.64 5.52
C THR A 94 -8.88 -5.43 4.49
N TYR A 95 -7.69 -5.01 4.90
CA TYR A 95 -6.53 -4.84 4.01
C TYR A 95 -6.16 -6.16 3.31
N GLU A 96 -6.35 -7.33 3.95
CA GLU A 96 -6.03 -8.63 3.34
C GLU A 96 -6.92 -8.92 2.12
N ASN A 97 -8.21 -8.60 2.21
CA ASN A 97 -9.15 -8.78 1.11
C ASN A 97 -8.83 -7.84 -0.06
N ALA A 98 -8.48 -6.57 0.23
CA ALA A 98 -8.04 -5.62 -0.78
C ALA A 98 -6.75 -6.09 -1.46
N MET A 99 -5.80 -6.62 -0.69
CA MET A 99 -4.54 -7.16 -1.22
C MET A 99 -4.78 -8.38 -2.12
N LEU A 100 -5.62 -9.34 -1.72
CA LEU A 100 -5.96 -10.51 -2.52
C LEU A 100 -6.67 -10.13 -3.83
N LYS A 101 -7.60 -9.17 -3.76
CA LYS A 101 -8.27 -8.60 -4.95
C LYS A 101 -7.24 -7.95 -5.89
N LEU A 102 -6.30 -7.18 -5.36
CA LEU A 102 -5.24 -6.55 -6.15
C LEU A 102 -4.37 -7.58 -6.87
N ILE A 103 -3.94 -8.62 -6.15
CA ILE A 103 -3.16 -9.73 -6.72
C ILE A 103 -3.93 -10.39 -7.85
N ALA A 104 -5.19 -10.80 -7.62
CA ALA A 104 -6.01 -11.46 -8.64
C ALA A 104 -6.22 -10.57 -9.89
N THR A 105 -6.39 -9.27 -9.70
CA THR A 105 -6.54 -8.31 -10.80
C THR A 105 -5.25 -8.19 -11.61
N ILE A 106 -4.10 -8.16 -10.94
CA ILE A 106 -2.78 -8.12 -11.59
C ILE A 106 -2.52 -9.41 -12.35
N GLU A 107 -2.77 -10.58 -11.75
CA GLU A 107 -2.58 -11.89 -12.40
C GLU A 107 -3.47 -12.05 -13.64
N THR A 108 -4.68 -11.50 -13.60
CA THR A 108 -5.60 -11.48 -14.75
C THR A 108 -5.04 -10.62 -15.88
N LYS A 109 -4.49 -9.45 -15.56
CA LYS A 109 -3.98 -8.51 -16.56
C LYS A 109 -2.60 -8.90 -17.12
N TYR A 110 -1.77 -9.44 -16.25
CA TYR A 110 -0.37 -9.74 -16.49
C TYR A 110 -0.11 -11.20 -16.07
N PRO A 111 -0.37 -12.16 -16.98
CA PRO A 111 -0.26 -13.58 -16.67
C PRO A 111 1.13 -14.04 -16.22
N GLU A 112 2.19 -13.26 -16.49
CA GLU A 112 3.54 -13.52 -15.99
C GLU A 112 3.65 -13.48 -14.46
N TYR A 113 2.71 -12.82 -13.78
CA TYR A 113 2.60 -12.80 -12.32
C TYR A 113 1.78 -13.98 -11.76
N ALA A 114 1.00 -14.65 -12.62
CA ALA A 114 0.14 -15.75 -12.21
C ALA A 114 0.97 -16.99 -11.85
N GLY A 115 0.65 -17.60 -10.72
CA GLY A 115 1.24 -18.87 -10.31
C GLY A 115 0.61 -20.08 -10.99
N SER A 116 1.33 -21.21 -10.99
CA SER A 116 0.72 -22.52 -11.24
C SER A 116 1.08 -23.48 -10.12
N ILE A 117 0.17 -24.41 -9.80
CA ILE A 117 0.41 -25.45 -8.78
C ILE A 117 1.63 -26.30 -9.18
N GLU A 118 1.77 -26.61 -10.47
CA GLU A 118 2.89 -27.38 -11.03
C GLU A 118 4.25 -26.68 -10.85
N LYS A 119 4.27 -25.35 -10.84
CA LYS A 119 5.49 -24.53 -10.67
C LYS A 119 5.75 -24.12 -9.22
N GLY A 120 5.00 -24.66 -8.26
CA GLY A 120 5.18 -24.36 -6.84
C GLY A 120 4.54 -23.03 -6.40
N GLY A 121 3.52 -22.55 -7.11
CA GLY A 121 2.79 -21.32 -6.78
C GLY A 121 3.21 -20.13 -7.63
N ARG A 122 3.07 -18.92 -7.08
CA ARG A 122 3.44 -17.67 -7.76
C ARG A 122 4.95 -17.56 -7.93
N PRO A 123 5.47 -17.15 -9.09
CA PRO A 123 6.88 -16.85 -9.25
C PRO A 123 7.29 -15.61 -8.44
N GLN A 124 8.54 -15.60 -7.94
CA GLN A 124 9.17 -14.36 -7.48
C GLN A 124 9.41 -13.42 -8.67
N GLN A 125 9.30 -12.12 -8.44
CA GLN A 125 9.41 -11.11 -9.49
C GLN A 125 10.39 -10.02 -9.09
N ASP A 126 10.90 -9.31 -10.09
CA ASP A 126 11.72 -8.13 -9.87
C ASP A 126 10.84 -6.96 -9.36
N ALA A 127 11.21 -6.40 -8.21
CA ALA A 127 10.47 -5.30 -7.59
C ALA A 127 10.54 -4.00 -8.39
N ASN A 128 11.67 -3.72 -9.04
CA ASN A 128 11.83 -2.52 -9.88
C ASN A 128 10.99 -2.64 -11.15
N GLU A 129 10.95 -3.81 -11.80
CA GLU A 129 10.08 -4.02 -12.95
C GLU A 129 8.60 -3.82 -12.56
N PHE A 130 8.19 -4.40 -11.44
CA PHE A 130 6.84 -4.23 -10.92
C PHE A 130 6.52 -2.76 -10.60
N PHE A 131 7.45 -2.03 -9.98
CA PHE A 131 7.32 -0.60 -9.72
C PHE A 131 7.11 0.21 -11.00
N MET A 132 7.94 -0.03 -12.02
CA MET A 132 7.84 0.70 -13.29
C MET A 132 6.51 0.47 -14.00
N ARG A 133 5.96 -0.75 -13.92
CA ARG A 133 4.60 -1.04 -14.43
C ARG A 133 3.54 -0.26 -13.67
N PHE A 134 3.63 -0.19 -12.35
CA PHE A 134 2.71 0.61 -11.52
C PHE A 134 2.80 2.11 -11.85
N VAL A 135 4.01 2.64 -12.04
CA VAL A 135 4.20 4.03 -12.50
C VAL A 135 3.50 4.26 -13.83
N SER A 136 3.56 3.31 -14.77
CA SER A 136 2.83 3.40 -16.02
C SER A 136 1.31 3.44 -15.82
N ILE A 137 0.76 2.58 -14.95
CA ILE A 137 -0.67 2.56 -14.62
C ILE A 137 -1.09 3.90 -14.00
N PHE A 138 -0.33 4.41 -13.04
CA PHE A 138 -0.61 5.72 -12.42
C PHE A 138 -0.58 6.85 -13.44
N LYS A 139 0.40 6.86 -14.35
CA LYS A 139 0.47 7.87 -15.42
C LYS A 139 -0.75 7.81 -16.31
N SER A 140 -1.13 6.64 -16.81
CA SER A 140 -2.32 6.48 -17.64
C SER A 140 -3.59 6.92 -16.91
N TYR A 141 -3.69 6.63 -15.61
CA TYR A 141 -4.83 7.01 -14.79
C TYR A 141 -4.89 8.51 -14.47
N LEU A 142 -3.76 9.12 -14.09
CA LEU A 142 -3.70 10.54 -13.72
C LEU A 142 -3.73 11.47 -14.95
N ASN A 143 -3.27 10.99 -16.10
CA ASN A 143 -3.39 11.70 -17.37
C ASN A 143 -4.77 11.53 -18.01
N TYR A 144 -5.64 10.68 -17.44
CA TYR A 144 -7.02 10.55 -17.89
C TYR A 144 -7.77 11.86 -17.58
N GLN A 145 -8.00 12.66 -18.61
CA GLN A 145 -8.92 13.79 -18.57
C GLN A 145 -10.32 13.26 -18.92
N PRO A 146 -11.28 13.17 -17.98
CA PRO A 146 -12.65 12.86 -18.35
C PRO A 146 -13.17 13.99 -19.26
N ASN A 147 -13.32 13.69 -20.56
CA ASN A 147 -13.95 14.49 -21.61
C ASN A 147 -14.11 16.01 -21.32
N GLN A 148 -13.11 16.80 -21.74
CA GLN A 148 -13.36 18.15 -22.24
C GLN A 148 -13.99 18.04 -23.64
N TYR A 149 -15.26 17.65 -23.69
CA TYR A 149 -16.09 17.86 -24.87
C TYR A 149 -17.25 18.76 -24.47
N VAL A 150 -17.28 19.90 -25.15
CA VAL A 150 -18.25 21.01 -25.11
C VAL A 150 -19.69 20.53 -25.12
#